data_AF-A0A444YVZ4-F1
#
_entry.id   AF-A0A444YVZ4-F1
#
_cell.length_a   1.000
_cell.length_b   1.000
_cell.length_c   1.000
_cell.angle_alpha   90.00
_cell.angle_beta   90.00
_cell.angle_gamma   90.00
#
_symmetry.space_group_name_H-M   'P 1'
#
loop_
_entity.id
_entity.type
_entity.pdbx_description
1 polymer ?
#
loop_
_entity_poly.entity_id
_entity_poly.type
_entity_poly.pdbx_seq_one_letter_code
_entity_poly.pdbx_strand_id
1 'polypeptide(L)'
;MSEADIMQMMNMLKSGISTSQIFGLLASQAGGYEFVGYGPRDMYNEIARTSVEEVGGYARKWVQLIEEFGIEDKPWVINMYEEKHMWATAYLRGKFFAGFRTTSRCEVVGRYVGSRYDLTSFVEHFQMCVAHMCFKEFNADYESTRGAPVMQTCIELLERYAAELYTHEIFFFFRPFFSRAGSMRVLNIDSTNDFIKYIVCKHGRPDFMWTVDFRQEEMIFMCTCLRMESFSISCEHIVKVLVDRDICEILRSLVLDRWTKRVKSALNDPSGFTRNAVVISHQSALVKFSKQLAAVAAKVPERYKETRDIIMELYSSYKAADEGTNQPQSGVARSSNPYVHQTTGGSGQPSKKKKRQRCSVCQMEGHKKTTCPWQKDIDNNVIENEANGSDDGDMCTEATAELDSDN
;
A
#
# COMPACT_ATOMS: atom_id res chain seq x y z
N MET A 1 -17.00 3.69 -5.81
CA MET A 1 -17.41 4.82 -6.68
C MET A 1 -18.19 4.26 -7.85
N SER A 2 -19.41 4.74 -8.08
CA SER A 2 -20.25 4.23 -9.18
C SER A 2 -19.76 4.75 -10.54
N GLU A 3 -20.17 4.13 -11.65
CA GLU A 3 -19.84 4.64 -12.98
C GLU A 3 -20.40 6.04 -13.24
N ALA A 4 -21.56 6.36 -12.65
CA ALA A 4 -22.15 7.69 -12.71
C ALA A 4 -21.27 8.73 -12.01
N ASP A 5 -20.80 8.42 -10.79
CA ASP A 5 -19.86 9.27 -10.05
C ASP A 5 -18.56 9.51 -10.83
N ILE A 6 -18.01 8.44 -11.44
CA ILE A 6 -16.80 8.52 -12.24
C ILE A 6 -17.00 9.43 -13.46
N MET A 7 -18.11 9.25 -14.21
CA MET A 7 -18.40 10.10 -15.38
C MET A 7 -18.61 11.56 -15.00
N GLN A 8 -19.35 11.82 -13.93
CA GLN A 8 -19.58 13.16 -13.43
C GLN A 8 -18.26 13.83 -13.00
N MET A 9 -17.43 13.12 -12.23
CA MET A 9 -16.10 13.58 -11.85
C MET A 9 -15.24 13.90 -13.07
N MET A 10 -15.19 13.02 -14.07
CA MET A 10 -14.38 13.22 -15.28
C MET A 10 -14.84 14.41 -16.12
N ASN A 11 -16.15 14.68 -16.17
CA ASN A 11 -16.68 15.87 -16.84
C ASN A 11 -16.32 17.15 -16.08
N MET A 12 -16.42 17.14 -14.75
CA MET A 12 -16.03 18.29 -13.93
C MET A 12 -14.52 18.60 -14.03
N LEU A 13 -13.68 17.56 -14.09
CA LEU A 13 -12.24 17.72 -14.33
C LEU A 13 -11.92 18.33 -15.69
N LYS A 14 -12.66 17.94 -16.74
CA LYS A 14 -12.51 18.56 -18.08
C LYS A 14 -12.88 20.04 -18.07
N SER A 15 -13.76 20.45 -17.17
CA SER A 15 -14.14 21.84 -16.95
C SER A 15 -13.20 22.59 -15.99
N GLY A 16 -12.06 22.00 -15.60
CA GLY A 16 -11.04 22.65 -14.77
C GLY A 16 -11.35 22.68 -13.27
N ILE A 17 -12.37 21.96 -12.80
CA ILE A 17 -12.70 21.89 -11.38
C ILE A 17 -11.73 20.94 -10.67
N SER A 18 -11.15 21.36 -9.55
CA SER A 18 -10.20 20.53 -8.80
C SER A 18 -10.85 19.29 -8.18
N THR A 19 -10.09 18.20 -8.03
CA THR A 19 -10.61 16.94 -7.46
C THR A 19 -11.18 17.11 -6.05
N SER A 20 -10.62 18.00 -5.22
CA SER A 20 -11.14 18.31 -3.89
C SER A 20 -12.49 19.02 -3.94
N GLN A 21 -12.66 19.99 -4.85
CA GLN A 21 -13.95 20.66 -5.07
C GLN A 21 -15.01 19.69 -5.60
N ILE A 22 -14.62 18.79 -6.51
CA ILE A 22 -15.53 17.75 -7.01
C ILE A 22 -15.97 16.83 -5.88
N PHE A 23 -15.06 16.43 -4.98
CA PHE A 23 -15.42 15.60 -3.83
C PHE A 23 -16.44 16.29 -2.92
N GLY A 24 -16.23 17.58 -2.64
CA GLY A 24 -17.19 18.38 -1.87
C GLY A 24 -18.57 18.49 -2.54
N LEU A 25 -18.61 18.64 -3.87
CA LEU A 25 -19.86 18.66 -4.63
C LEU A 25 -20.59 17.31 -4.58
N LEU A 26 -19.87 16.21 -4.75
CA LEU A 26 -20.45 14.86 -4.67
C LEU A 26 -20.96 14.55 -3.26
N ALA A 27 -20.24 14.99 -2.23
CA ALA A 27 -20.70 14.90 -0.85
C ALA A 27 -21.96 15.74 -0.59
N SER A 28 -22.01 16.96 -1.10
CA SER A 28 -23.21 17.80 -1.00
C SER A 28 -24.42 17.15 -1.68
N GLN A 29 -24.23 16.51 -2.84
CA GLN A 29 -25.30 15.80 -3.54
C GLN A 29 -25.76 14.53 -2.81
N ALA A 30 -24.84 13.86 -2.11
CA ALA A 30 -25.15 12.69 -1.28
C ALA A 30 -25.79 13.06 0.08
N GLY A 31 -25.88 14.35 0.42
CA GLY A 31 -26.43 14.83 1.68
C GLY A 31 -25.43 14.90 2.83
N GLY A 32 -24.13 14.79 2.55
CA GLY A 32 -23.06 14.80 3.56
C GLY A 32 -21.89 13.90 3.15
N TYR A 33 -20.72 14.12 3.76
CA TYR A 33 -19.52 13.33 3.49
C TYR A 33 -19.67 11.88 3.95
N GLU A 34 -20.43 11.61 5.01
CA GLU A 34 -20.69 10.26 5.52
C GLU A 34 -21.50 9.38 4.56
N PHE A 35 -22.22 9.98 3.62
CA PHE A 35 -23.05 9.28 2.64
C PHE A 35 -22.30 8.97 1.33
N VAL A 36 -21.06 9.46 1.20
CA VAL A 36 -20.20 9.14 0.06
C VAL A 36 -19.44 7.85 0.36
N GLY A 37 -19.80 6.76 -0.31
CA GLY A 37 -19.17 5.44 -0.12
C GLY A 37 -17.73 5.31 -0.65
N TYR A 38 -17.01 6.42 -0.84
CA TYR A 38 -15.65 6.49 -1.35
C TYR A 38 -14.98 7.78 -0.89
N GLY A 39 -13.64 7.78 -0.75
CA GLY A 39 -12.88 8.94 -0.32
C GLY A 39 -12.21 9.71 -1.47
N PRO A 40 -11.59 10.88 -1.18
CA PRO A 40 -10.82 11.65 -2.17
C PRO A 40 -9.75 10.81 -2.86
N ARG A 41 -9.14 9.87 -2.12
CA ARG A 41 -8.13 8.95 -2.63
C ARG A 41 -8.67 8.04 -3.73
N ASP A 42 -9.92 7.59 -3.61
CA ASP A 42 -10.55 6.74 -4.62
C ASP A 42 -10.80 7.51 -5.92
N MET A 43 -11.13 8.81 -5.80
CA MET A 43 -11.23 9.72 -6.94
C MET A 43 -9.88 9.89 -7.64
N TYR A 44 -8.81 10.23 -6.92
CA TYR A 44 -7.46 10.33 -7.50
C TYR A 44 -6.99 9.01 -8.13
N ASN A 45 -7.38 7.88 -7.56
CA ASN A 45 -7.11 6.57 -8.13
C ASN A 45 -7.88 6.38 -9.45
N GLU A 46 -9.13 6.81 -9.56
CA GLU A 46 -9.87 6.71 -10.83
C GLU A 46 -9.47 7.68 -11.90
N ILE A 47 -9.11 8.91 -11.52
CA ILE A 47 -8.51 9.88 -12.45
C ILE A 47 -7.31 9.24 -13.13
N ALA A 48 -6.43 8.63 -12.34
CA ALA A 48 -5.26 7.93 -12.83
C ALA A 48 -5.57 6.69 -13.68
N ARG A 49 -6.62 5.92 -13.34
CA ARG A 49 -7.04 4.74 -14.13
C ARG A 49 -7.60 5.14 -15.50
N THR A 50 -8.22 6.31 -15.60
CA THR A 50 -8.89 6.76 -16.83
C THR A 50 -8.01 7.71 -17.65
N SER A 51 -7.02 8.35 -17.03
CA SER A 51 -6.02 9.17 -17.71
C SER A 51 -5.01 8.29 -18.44
N VAL A 52 -5.32 7.93 -19.68
CA VAL A 52 -4.30 7.47 -20.63
C VAL A 52 -3.54 8.70 -21.12
N GLU A 53 -2.71 9.29 -20.27
CA GLU A 53 -1.79 10.34 -20.73
C GLU A 53 -0.58 9.69 -21.35
N GLU A 54 -0.42 9.89 -22.66
CA GLU A 54 0.82 9.59 -23.34
C GLU A 54 1.94 10.49 -22.79
N VAL A 55 3.16 9.97 -22.75
CA VAL A 55 4.37 10.71 -22.34
C VAL A 55 4.46 12.06 -23.06
N GLY A 56 4.10 12.12 -24.35
CA GLY A 56 4.08 13.35 -25.14
C GLY A 56 2.96 14.33 -24.78
N GLY A 57 1.84 13.86 -24.24
CA GLY A 57 0.78 14.72 -23.69
C GLY A 57 1.20 15.36 -22.37
N TYR A 58 1.80 14.57 -21.48
CA TYR A 58 2.31 15.05 -20.20
C TYR A 58 3.44 16.07 -20.40
N ALA A 59 4.42 15.79 -21.27
CA ALA A 59 5.55 16.69 -21.51
C ALA A 59 5.08 18.07 -22.02
N ARG A 60 4.08 18.11 -22.90
CA ARG A 60 3.49 19.36 -23.39
C ARG A 60 2.78 20.15 -22.29
N LYS A 61 1.94 19.49 -21.49
CA LYS A 61 1.25 20.14 -20.36
C LYS A 61 2.21 20.68 -19.31
N TRP A 62 3.31 19.95 -19.06
CA TRP A 62 4.36 20.40 -18.14
C TRP A 62 5.03 21.69 -18.63
N VAL A 63 5.41 21.75 -19.91
CA VAL A 63 5.99 22.95 -20.52
C VAL A 63 5.01 24.12 -20.42
N GLN A 64 3.75 23.92 -20.83
CA GLN A 64 2.71 24.96 -20.76
C GLN A 64 2.53 25.50 -19.34
N LEU A 65 2.49 24.62 -18.34
CA LEU A 65 2.35 25.01 -16.93
C LEU A 65 3.55 25.86 -16.48
N ILE A 66 4.78 25.44 -16.78
CA ILE A 66 5.96 26.21 -16.37
C ILE A 66 6.00 27.59 -17.05
N GLU A 67 5.69 27.64 -18.34
CA GLU A 67 5.63 28.88 -19.12
C GLU A 67 4.57 29.85 -18.56
N GLU A 68 3.39 29.34 -18.22
CA GLU A 68 2.30 30.15 -17.64
C GLU A 68 2.71 30.81 -16.31
N PHE A 69 3.50 30.11 -15.49
CA PHE A 69 3.97 30.63 -14.21
C PHE A 69 5.34 31.31 -14.28
N GLY A 70 6.01 31.31 -15.43
CA GLY A 70 7.34 31.93 -15.63
C GLY A 70 8.42 31.37 -14.71
N ILE A 71 8.41 30.05 -14.48
CA ILE A 71 9.31 29.37 -13.54
C ILE A 71 10.31 28.43 -14.24
N GLU A 72 10.59 28.62 -15.54
CA GLU A 72 11.45 27.69 -16.30
C GLU A 72 12.88 27.63 -15.76
N ASP A 73 13.35 28.73 -15.17
CA ASP A 73 14.72 28.91 -14.68
C ASP A 73 14.95 28.39 -13.26
N LYS A 74 13.89 27.95 -12.56
CA LYS A 74 13.99 27.57 -11.15
C LYS A 74 14.66 26.19 -11.02
N PRO A 75 15.79 26.06 -10.28
CA PRO A 75 16.51 24.79 -10.15
C PRO A 75 15.65 23.62 -9.64
N TRP A 76 14.69 23.89 -8.76
CA TRP A 76 13.80 22.86 -8.24
C TRP A 76 12.80 22.34 -9.28
N VAL A 77 12.38 23.17 -10.24
CA VAL A 77 11.48 22.78 -11.35
C VAL A 77 12.22 21.87 -12.32
N ILE A 78 13.46 22.25 -12.66
CA ILE A 78 14.36 21.46 -13.50
C ILE A 78 14.60 20.09 -12.85
N ASN A 79 15.01 20.07 -11.58
CA ASN A 79 15.24 18.82 -10.84
C ASN A 79 13.97 17.96 -10.77
N MET A 80 12.82 18.56 -10.49
CA MET A 80 11.53 17.85 -10.45
C MET A 80 11.19 17.18 -11.78
N TYR A 81 11.48 17.83 -12.92
CA TYR A 81 11.27 17.25 -14.24
C TYR A 81 12.32 16.21 -14.63
N GLU A 82 13.58 16.36 -14.20
CA GLU A 82 14.60 15.32 -14.36
C GLU A 82 14.16 14.02 -13.66
N GLU A 83 13.57 14.15 -12.48
CA GLU A 83 13.05 13.06 -11.66
C GLU A 83 11.67 12.52 -12.06
N LYS A 84 11.06 13.02 -13.15
CA LYS A 84 9.69 12.65 -13.59
C LYS A 84 9.43 11.14 -13.66
N HIS A 85 10.44 10.33 -13.95
CA HIS A 85 10.32 8.87 -14.01
C HIS A 85 10.06 8.19 -12.66
N MET A 86 10.19 8.92 -11.54
CA MET A 86 9.96 8.43 -10.18
C MET A 86 8.55 8.74 -9.66
N TRP A 87 7.86 9.73 -10.21
CA TRP A 87 6.60 10.23 -9.64
C TRP A 87 5.50 10.49 -10.67
N ALA A 88 5.83 10.81 -11.92
CA ALA A 88 4.84 11.18 -12.92
C ALA A 88 4.16 9.94 -13.51
N THR A 89 2.83 9.87 -13.42
CA THR A 89 2.03 8.71 -13.83
C THR A 89 2.28 8.28 -15.28
N ALA A 90 2.44 9.24 -16.20
CA ALA A 90 2.74 8.95 -17.61
C ALA A 90 4.04 8.16 -17.81
N TYR A 91 5.02 8.33 -16.91
CA TYR A 91 6.33 7.66 -16.96
C TYR A 91 6.44 6.44 -16.04
N LEU A 92 5.48 6.24 -15.14
CA LEU A 92 5.36 5.05 -14.30
C LEU A 92 4.61 3.92 -15.01
N ARG A 93 3.83 4.23 -16.06
CA ARG A 93 3.13 3.23 -16.88
C ARG A 93 4.11 2.22 -17.46
N GLY A 94 3.79 0.94 -17.29
CA GLY A 94 4.65 -0.18 -17.72
C GLY A 94 5.70 -0.60 -16.70
N LYS A 95 5.82 0.11 -15.57
CA LYS A 95 6.68 -0.29 -14.44
C LYS A 95 5.81 -0.84 -13.33
N PHE A 96 6.26 -1.92 -12.68
CA PHE A 96 5.52 -2.50 -11.56
C PHE A 96 5.55 -1.58 -10.33
N PHE A 97 4.38 -1.08 -9.92
CA PHE A 97 4.20 -0.34 -8.66
C PHE A 97 3.00 -0.81 -7.83
N ALA A 98 2.24 -1.81 -8.33
CA ALA A 98 1.13 -2.43 -7.59
C ALA A 98 0.07 -1.44 -7.06
N GLY A 99 -0.07 -0.28 -7.72
CA GLY A 99 -0.97 0.79 -7.27
C GLY A 99 -0.46 1.66 -6.12
N PHE A 100 0.75 1.42 -5.60
CA PHE A 100 1.36 2.26 -4.60
C PHE A 100 1.87 3.58 -5.19
N ARG A 101 1.54 4.69 -4.54
CA ARG A 101 2.17 6.00 -4.73
C ARG A 101 2.89 6.42 -3.44
N THR A 102 3.86 7.31 -3.60
CA THR A 102 5.01 7.63 -2.72
C THR A 102 4.76 7.88 -1.24
N THR A 103 3.52 7.91 -0.73
CA THR A 103 3.21 8.18 0.70
C THR A 103 2.42 7.11 1.43
N SER A 104 1.87 6.10 0.72
CA SER A 104 0.86 5.20 1.32
C SER A 104 1.33 4.38 2.52
N ARG A 105 2.63 4.07 2.59
CA ARG A 105 3.23 3.26 3.68
C ARG A 105 3.59 4.12 4.90
N CYS A 106 3.93 5.38 4.70
CA CYS A 106 4.27 6.32 5.78
C CYS A 106 3.02 6.85 6.49
N GLU A 107 1.88 6.93 5.80
CA GLU A 107 0.60 7.38 6.38
C GLU A 107 0.12 6.49 7.53
N VAL A 108 0.30 5.17 7.43
CA VAL A 108 -0.09 4.25 8.52
C VAL A 108 0.86 4.42 9.69
N VAL A 109 2.18 4.42 9.44
CA VAL A 109 3.19 4.60 10.50
C VAL A 109 3.06 5.95 11.19
N GLY A 110 2.77 7.01 10.44
CA GLY A 110 2.58 8.37 10.97
C GLY A 110 1.37 8.51 11.91
N ARG A 111 0.41 7.59 11.89
CA ARG A 111 -0.69 7.56 12.89
C ARG A 111 -0.25 7.01 14.24
N TYR A 112 0.82 6.23 14.27
CA TYR A 112 1.33 5.59 15.48
C TYR A 112 2.61 6.23 15.99
N VAL A 113 3.32 6.99 15.16
CA VAL A 113 4.61 7.59 15.51
C VAL A 113 4.50 9.11 15.53
N GLY A 114 4.68 9.71 16.72
CA GLY A 114 4.79 11.15 16.89
C GLY A 114 6.24 11.63 16.82
N SER A 115 6.45 12.86 16.35
CA SER A 115 7.79 13.48 16.24
C SER A 115 8.47 13.74 17.60
N ARG A 116 7.73 13.67 18.71
CA ARG A 116 8.22 13.93 20.07
C ARG A 116 8.47 12.66 20.90
N TYR A 117 8.40 11.48 20.30
CA TYR A 117 8.65 10.23 21.03
C TYR A 117 10.13 10.02 21.31
N ASP A 118 10.45 9.57 22.52
CA ASP A 118 11.77 9.01 22.80
C ASP A 118 11.93 7.64 22.11
N LEU A 119 13.15 7.11 22.11
CA LEU A 119 13.45 5.87 21.38
C LEU A 119 12.63 4.68 21.88
N THR A 120 12.40 4.59 23.19
CA THR A 120 11.63 3.49 23.80
C THR A 120 10.17 3.57 23.38
N SER A 121 9.56 4.75 23.52
CA SER A 121 8.17 5.02 23.12
C SER A 121 7.99 4.80 21.62
N PHE A 122 8.96 5.21 20.80
CA PHE A 122 8.95 4.93 19.36
C PHE A 122 8.89 3.42 19.08
N VAL A 123 9.75 2.62 19.72
CA VAL A 123 9.78 1.17 19.50
C VAL A 123 8.46 0.52 19.91
N GLU A 124 7.90 0.90 21.06
CA GLU A 124 6.61 0.36 21.54
C GLU A 124 5.47 0.69 20.57
N HIS A 125 5.33 1.95 20.16
CA HIS A 125 4.26 2.36 19.24
C HIS A 125 4.44 1.79 17.84
N PHE A 126 5.69 1.68 17.38
CA PHE A 126 6.01 1.03 16.11
C PHE A 126 5.64 -0.47 16.15
N GLN A 127 5.95 -1.17 17.24
CA GLN A 127 5.54 -2.57 17.42
C GLN A 127 4.02 -2.72 17.48
N MET A 128 3.31 -1.80 18.14
CA MET A 128 1.84 -1.76 18.12
C MET A 128 1.30 -1.54 16.70
N CYS A 129 1.90 -0.63 15.92
CA CYS A 129 1.54 -0.40 14.53
C CYS A 129 1.70 -1.68 13.70
N VAL A 130 2.83 -2.37 13.85
CA VAL A 130 3.10 -3.65 13.15
C VAL A 130 2.09 -4.71 13.58
N ALA A 131 1.87 -4.90 14.87
CA ALA A 131 0.90 -5.88 15.39
C ALA A 131 -0.51 -5.60 14.87
N HIS A 132 -0.92 -4.33 14.80
CA HIS A 132 -2.21 -3.94 14.24
C HIS A 132 -2.30 -4.18 12.73
N MET A 133 -1.25 -3.90 11.96
CA MET A 133 -1.20 -4.19 10.52
C MET A 133 -1.28 -5.70 10.27
N CYS A 134 -0.50 -6.50 10.99
CA CYS A 134 -0.54 -7.97 10.89
C CYS A 134 -1.90 -8.53 11.32
N PHE A 135 -2.52 -7.98 12.37
CA PHE A 135 -3.89 -8.34 12.75
C PHE A 135 -4.89 -8.07 11.61
N LYS A 136 -4.82 -6.89 10.98
CA LYS A 136 -5.70 -6.56 9.85
C LYS A 136 -5.50 -7.52 8.68
N GLU A 137 -4.25 -7.84 8.38
CA GLU A 137 -3.89 -8.83 7.35
C GLU A 137 -4.46 -10.21 7.68
N PHE A 138 -4.27 -10.70 8.92
CA PHE A 138 -4.83 -11.97 9.38
C PHE A 138 -6.35 -11.99 9.23
N ASN A 139 -7.04 -10.92 9.63
CA ASN A 139 -8.49 -10.85 9.51
C ASN A 139 -8.92 -10.84 8.04
N ALA A 140 -8.22 -10.13 7.16
CA ALA A 140 -8.49 -10.12 5.73
C ALA A 140 -8.28 -11.50 5.07
N ASP A 141 -7.26 -12.25 5.52
CA ASP A 141 -7.04 -13.63 5.09
C ASP A 141 -8.14 -14.56 5.58
N TYR A 142 -8.51 -14.44 6.86
CA TYR A 142 -9.59 -15.21 7.46
C TYR A 142 -10.90 -14.99 6.69
N GLU A 143 -11.28 -13.73 6.44
CA GLU A 143 -12.44 -13.41 5.61
C GLU A 143 -12.28 -13.93 4.18
N SER A 144 -11.07 -13.95 3.61
CA SER A 144 -10.83 -14.51 2.26
C SER A 144 -11.06 -16.02 2.15
N THR A 145 -11.04 -16.73 3.29
CA THR A 145 -11.38 -18.15 3.37
C THR A 145 -12.87 -18.40 3.63
N ARG A 146 -13.64 -17.36 4.00
CA ARG A 146 -15.04 -17.48 4.43
C ARG A 146 -15.99 -16.87 3.40
N GLY A 147 -16.92 -17.69 2.93
CA GLY A 147 -17.96 -17.27 2.01
C GLY A 147 -17.50 -17.28 0.56
N ALA A 148 -18.33 -17.85 -0.30
CA ALA A 148 -18.18 -17.72 -1.74
C ALA A 148 -18.83 -16.40 -2.17
N PRO A 149 -18.12 -15.51 -2.89
CA PRO A 149 -18.75 -14.34 -3.48
C PRO A 149 -19.89 -14.76 -4.41
N VAL A 150 -21.00 -14.03 -4.39
CA VAL A 150 -22.06 -14.21 -5.37
C VAL A 150 -21.58 -13.61 -6.70
N MET A 151 -21.68 -14.40 -7.76
CA MET A 151 -21.35 -13.94 -9.11
C MET A 151 -22.35 -12.88 -9.55
N GLN A 152 -21.86 -11.77 -10.07
CA GLN A 152 -22.69 -10.61 -10.43
C GLN A 152 -22.58 -10.22 -11.90
N THR A 153 -21.73 -10.90 -12.67
CA THR A 153 -21.47 -10.55 -14.07
C THR A 153 -21.97 -11.63 -15.03
N CYS A 154 -22.11 -11.28 -16.30
CA CYS A 154 -22.52 -12.21 -17.36
C CYS A 154 -21.40 -13.18 -17.79
N ILE A 155 -20.21 -13.12 -17.16
CA ILE A 155 -19.04 -13.95 -17.48
C ILE A 155 -18.72 -14.83 -16.27
N GLU A 156 -19.73 -15.58 -15.82
CA GLU A 156 -19.75 -16.27 -14.52
C GLU A 156 -18.57 -17.23 -14.31
N LEU A 157 -18.16 -17.97 -15.35
CA LEU A 157 -17.07 -18.94 -15.24
C LEU A 157 -15.73 -18.28 -14.90
N LEU A 158 -15.37 -17.21 -15.62
CA LEU A 158 -14.15 -16.44 -15.34
C LEU A 158 -14.24 -15.72 -13.99
N GLU A 159 -15.40 -15.15 -13.65
CA GLU A 159 -15.62 -14.49 -12.37
C GLU A 159 -15.44 -15.47 -11.20
N ARG A 160 -15.99 -16.69 -11.32
CA ARG A 160 -15.87 -17.74 -10.30
C ARG A 160 -14.44 -18.20 -10.14
N TYR A 161 -13.73 -18.43 -11.25
CA TYR A 161 -12.31 -18.80 -11.21
C TYR A 161 -11.47 -17.70 -10.53
N ALA A 162 -11.77 -16.43 -10.82
CA ALA A 162 -11.10 -15.30 -10.19
C ALA A 162 -11.34 -15.27 -8.67
N ALA A 163 -12.57 -15.54 -8.22
CA ALA A 163 -12.94 -15.57 -6.80
C ALA A 163 -12.23 -16.69 -6.03
N GLU A 164 -11.96 -17.82 -6.70
CA GLU A 164 -11.20 -18.93 -6.13
C GLU A 164 -9.69 -18.62 -6.07
N LEU A 165 -9.16 -17.95 -7.09
CA LEU A 165 -7.73 -17.65 -7.23
C LEU A 165 -7.26 -16.45 -6.37
N TYR A 166 -7.93 -15.31 -6.49
CA TYR A 166 -7.51 -14.05 -5.86
C TYR A 166 -7.89 -13.99 -4.37
N THR A 167 -7.14 -13.23 -3.58
CA THR A 167 -7.63 -12.81 -2.25
C THR A 167 -8.96 -12.05 -2.40
N HIS A 168 -9.78 -12.05 -1.36
CA HIS A 168 -11.13 -11.47 -1.43
C HIS A 168 -11.13 -9.99 -1.81
N GLU A 169 -10.18 -9.21 -1.26
CA GLU A 169 -9.99 -7.80 -1.62
C GLU A 169 -9.63 -7.62 -3.11
N ILE A 170 -8.73 -8.45 -3.63
CA ILE A 170 -8.30 -8.37 -5.03
C ILE A 170 -9.41 -8.84 -5.97
N PHE A 171 -10.18 -9.86 -5.59
CA PHE A 171 -11.34 -10.28 -6.36
C PHE A 171 -12.34 -9.14 -6.53
N PHE A 172 -12.73 -8.45 -5.45
CA PHE A 172 -13.66 -7.33 -5.57
C PHE A 172 -13.07 -6.13 -6.31
N PHE A 173 -11.76 -5.92 -6.20
CA PHE A 173 -11.06 -4.94 -7.02
C PHE A 173 -11.09 -5.30 -8.51
N PHE A 174 -10.97 -6.60 -8.85
CA PHE A 174 -10.93 -7.09 -10.21
C PHE A 174 -12.33 -7.29 -10.84
N ARG A 175 -13.36 -7.55 -10.04
CA ARG A 175 -14.72 -7.83 -10.54
C ARG A 175 -15.28 -6.77 -11.51
N PRO A 176 -15.11 -5.45 -11.29
CA PRO A 176 -15.55 -4.43 -12.23
C PRO A 176 -14.94 -4.56 -13.64
N PHE A 177 -13.78 -5.21 -13.79
CA PHE A 177 -13.15 -5.44 -15.09
C PHE A 177 -13.94 -6.43 -15.94
N PHE A 178 -14.64 -7.40 -15.34
CA PHE A 178 -15.54 -8.29 -16.07
C PHE A 178 -16.74 -7.53 -16.64
N SER A 179 -17.37 -6.67 -15.83
CA SER A 179 -18.48 -5.82 -16.29
C SER A 179 -18.03 -4.88 -17.42
N ARG A 180 -16.86 -4.24 -17.27
CA ARG A 180 -16.32 -3.35 -18.32
C ARG A 180 -15.90 -4.07 -19.58
N ALA A 181 -15.43 -5.32 -19.49
CA ALA A 181 -15.13 -6.15 -20.65
C ALA A 181 -16.38 -6.38 -21.52
N GLY A 182 -17.57 -6.47 -20.92
CA GLY A 182 -18.83 -6.55 -21.65
C GLY A 182 -19.13 -5.32 -22.54
N SER A 183 -18.53 -4.16 -22.24
CA SER A 183 -18.62 -2.95 -23.06
C SER A 183 -17.51 -2.82 -24.10
N MET A 184 -16.62 -3.80 -24.22
CA MET A 184 -15.54 -3.82 -25.20
C MET A 184 -15.96 -4.56 -26.48
N ARG A 185 -15.32 -4.22 -27.60
CA ARG A 185 -15.50 -4.90 -28.90
C ARG A 185 -14.16 -5.21 -29.50
N VAL A 186 -14.02 -6.39 -30.12
CA VAL A 186 -12.92 -6.70 -31.03
C VAL A 186 -13.31 -6.19 -32.42
N LEU A 187 -12.48 -5.32 -32.98
CA LEU A 187 -12.68 -4.73 -34.31
C LEU A 187 -11.95 -5.49 -35.40
N ASN A 188 -10.75 -5.99 -35.10
CA ASN A 188 -9.96 -6.77 -36.04
C ASN A 188 -9.11 -7.82 -35.29
N ILE A 189 -8.80 -8.90 -35.99
CA ILE A 189 -7.93 -9.98 -35.55
C ILE A 189 -6.91 -10.24 -36.66
N ASP A 190 -5.64 -9.94 -36.38
CA ASP A 190 -4.54 -10.20 -37.30
C ASP A 190 -3.67 -11.33 -36.73
N SER A 191 -3.52 -12.42 -37.48
CA SER A 191 -2.68 -13.55 -37.08
C SER A 191 -1.33 -13.49 -37.78
N THR A 192 -0.26 -13.59 -36.99
CA THR A 192 1.11 -13.81 -37.48
C THR A 192 1.59 -15.19 -37.01
N ASN A 193 2.77 -15.65 -37.46
CA ASN A 193 3.30 -16.94 -37.03
C ASN A 193 3.54 -17.02 -35.51
N ASP A 194 3.87 -15.90 -34.86
CA ASP A 194 4.33 -15.90 -33.47
C ASP A 194 3.22 -15.48 -32.47
N PHE A 195 2.25 -14.68 -32.92
CA PHE A 195 1.17 -14.20 -32.06
C PHE A 195 -0.09 -13.80 -32.85
N ILE A 196 -1.21 -13.79 -32.14
CA ILE A 196 -2.50 -13.31 -32.62
C ILE A 196 -2.78 -11.94 -32.01
N LYS A 197 -2.95 -10.94 -32.87
CA LYS A 197 -3.20 -9.57 -32.50
C LYS A 197 -4.69 -9.25 -32.54
N TYR A 198 -5.22 -8.73 -31.44
CA TYR A 198 -6.58 -8.23 -31.35
C TYR A 198 -6.58 -6.73 -31.23
N ILE A 199 -7.36 -6.06 -32.08
CA ILE A 199 -7.64 -4.64 -31.95
C ILE A 199 -8.97 -4.49 -31.23
N VAL A 200 -8.94 -3.93 -30.02
CA VAL A 200 -10.12 -3.75 -29.18
C VAL A 200 -10.45 -2.28 -28.96
N CYS A 201 -11.73 -1.94 -28.89
CA CYS A 201 -12.21 -0.61 -28.55
C CYS A 201 -13.37 -0.67 -27.57
N LYS A 202 -13.66 0.45 -26.90
CA LYS A 202 -14.88 0.59 -26.11
C LYS A 202 -16.08 0.85 -27.02
N HIS A 203 -17.24 0.28 -26.69
CA HIS A 203 -18.50 0.56 -27.38
C HIS A 203 -18.76 2.08 -27.39
N GLY A 204 -19.14 2.60 -28.57
CA GLY A 204 -19.39 4.04 -28.77
C GLY A 204 -18.13 4.93 -28.79
N ARG A 205 -16.92 4.36 -28.72
CA ARG A 205 -15.65 5.10 -28.73
C ARG A 205 -14.60 4.42 -29.64
N PRO A 206 -14.83 4.37 -30.97
CA PRO A 206 -13.92 3.69 -31.91
C PRO A 206 -12.53 4.35 -32.00
N ASP A 207 -12.42 5.63 -31.69
CA ASP A 207 -11.14 6.38 -31.75
C ASP A 207 -10.13 5.94 -30.68
N PHE A 208 -10.60 5.24 -29.65
CA PHE A 208 -9.76 4.72 -28.56
C PHE A 208 -9.58 3.22 -28.74
N MET A 209 -8.46 2.85 -29.34
CA MET A 209 -8.10 1.48 -29.63
C MET A 209 -6.95 1.01 -28.74
N TRP A 210 -7.03 -0.24 -28.30
CA TRP A 210 -5.93 -0.95 -27.68
C TRP A 210 -5.63 -2.21 -28.48
N THR A 211 -4.42 -2.70 -28.32
CA THR A 211 -3.99 -3.95 -28.94
C THR A 211 -3.71 -4.96 -27.84
N VAL A 212 -4.18 -6.18 -28.03
CA VAL A 212 -3.85 -7.34 -27.20
C VAL A 212 -3.17 -8.36 -28.09
N ASP A 213 -1.89 -8.63 -27.82
CA ASP A 213 -1.14 -9.68 -28.49
C ASP A 213 -1.21 -10.96 -27.65
N PHE A 214 -1.61 -12.06 -28.28
CA PHE A 214 -1.75 -13.37 -27.64
C PHE A 214 -0.76 -14.37 -28.26
N ARG A 215 0.17 -14.86 -27.45
CA ARG A 215 1.09 -15.95 -27.80
C ARG A 215 0.51 -17.25 -27.29
N GLN A 216 0.02 -18.08 -28.21
CA GLN A 216 -0.77 -19.26 -27.87
C GLN A 216 0.06 -20.35 -27.19
N GLU A 217 1.29 -20.61 -27.65
CA GLU A 217 2.15 -21.66 -27.07
C GLU A 217 2.53 -21.35 -25.61
N GLU A 218 2.85 -20.08 -25.33
CA GLU A 218 3.27 -19.62 -24.01
C GLU A 218 2.07 -19.26 -23.11
N MET A 219 0.86 -19.19 -23.68
CA MET A 219 -0.35 -18.68 -23.04
C MET A 219 -0.15 -17.27 -22.44
N ILE A 220 0.56 -16.40 -23.16
CA ILE A 220 0.91 -15.03 -22.73
C ILE A 220 0.06 -14.01 -23.47
N PHE A 221 -0.49 -13.05 -22.71
CA PHE A 221 -1.19 -11.89 -23.26
C PHE A 221 -0.42 -10.62 -22.90
N MET A 222 -0.21 -9.77 -23.90
CA MET A 222 0.38 -8.44 -23.74
C MET A 222 -0.61 -7.41 -24.23
N CYS A 223 -0.84 -6.35 -23.46
CA CYS A 223 -1.79 -5.31 -23.85
C CYS A 223 -1.10 -3.95 -23.87
N THR A 224 -1.35 -3.16 -24.91
CA THR A 224 -0.79 -1.80 -25.03
C THR A 224 -1.26 -0.86 -23.91
N CYS A 225 -2.29 -1.22 -23.14
CA CYS A 225 -2.66 -0.46 -21.93
C CYS A 225 -1.59 -0.52 -20.82
N LEU A 226 -0.69 -1.50 -20.84
CA LEU A 226 0.40 -1.73 -19.88
C LEU A 226 -0.05 -1.95 -18.43
N ARG A 227 -1.31 -2.36 -18.23
CA ARG A 227 -1.87 -2.59 -16.89
C ARG A 227 -1.29 -3.83 -16.22
N MET A 228 -1.05 -4.89 -16.97
CA MET A 228 -0.44 -6.12 -16.46
C MET A 228 0.98 -5.86 -15.95
N GLU A 229 1.73 -5.02 -16.65
CA GLU A 229 3.10 -4.64 -16.32
C GLU A 229 3.12 -3.73 -15.10
N SER A 230 2.09 -2.88 -14.95
CA SER A 230 2.01 -1.89 -13.87
C SER A 230 1.46 -2.46 -12.54
N PHE A 231 0.47 -3.32 -12.63
CA PHE A 231 -0.29 -3.85 -11.48
C PHE A 231 -0.23 -5.38 -11.36
N SER A 232 0.14 -6.07 -12.44
CA SER A 232 0.12 -7.54 -12.54
C SER A 232 -1.25 -8.16 -12.25
N ILE A 233 -2.27 -7.44 -12.69
CA ILE A 233 -3.67 -7.82 -12.71
C ILE A 233 -4.19 -7.49 -14.10
N SER A 234 -4.95 -8.42 -14.69
CA SER A 234 -5.47 -8.28 -16.05
C SER A 234 -6.26 -6.98 -16.24
N CYS A 235 -6.25 -6.48 -17.48
CA CYS A 235 -7.15 -5.41 -17.89
C CYS A 235 -8.42 -5.98 -18.53
N GLU A 236 -9.44 -5.14 -18.62
CA GLU A 236 -10.69 -5.43 -19.30
C GLU A 236 -10.50 -5.77 -20.78
N HIS A 237 -9.42 -5.29 -21.42
CA HIS A 237 -9.06 -5.64 -22.79
C HIS A 237 -8.64 -7.11 -22.92
N ILE A 238 -7.79 -7.59 -22.01
CA ILE A 238 -7.37 -9.00 -21.97
C ILE A 238 -8.58 -9.86 -21.62
N VAL A 239 -9.39 -9.46 -20.63
CA VAL A 239 -10.62 -10.18 -20.26
C VAL A 239 -11.56 -10.31 -21.47
N LYS A 240 -11.73 -9.25 -22.28
CA LYS A 240 -12.53 -9.33 -23.50
C LYS A 240 -12.00 -10.38 -24.50
N VAL A 241 -10.68 -10.46 -24.66
CA VAL A 241 -10.06 -11.46 -25.55
C VAL A 241 -10.24 -12.87 -24.99
N LEU A 242 -10.16 -13.07 -23.67
CA LEU A 242 -10.45 -14.37 -23.04
C LEU A 242 -11.88 -14.81 -23.35
N VAL A 243 -12.86 -13.90 -23.21
CA VAL A 243 -14.27 -14.16 -23.52
C VAL A 243 -14.46 -14.54 -24.99
N ASP A 244 -13.86 -13.80 -25.93
CA ASP A 244 -14.01 -14.10 -27.37
C ASP A 244 -13.34 -15.39 -27.81
N ARG A 245 -12.36 -15.87 -27.02
CA ARG A 245 -11.68 -17.15 -27.21
C ARG A 245 -12.34 -18.29 -26.42
N ASP A 246 -13.44 -18.03 -25.71
CA ASP A 246 -14.11 -18.98 -24.83
C ASP A 246 -13.17 -19.56 -23.73
N ILE A 247 -12.16 -18.79 -23.32
CA ILE A 247 -11.26 -19.16 -22.24
C ILE A 247 -11.94 -18.82 -20.92
N CYS A 248 -12.33 -19.86 -20.19
CA CYS A 248 -13.12 -19.76 -18.97
C CYS A 248 -12.29 -19.66 -17.68
N GLU A 249 -10.96 -19.68 -17.77
CA GLU A 249 -10.04 -19.65 -16.63
C GLU A 249 -9.04 -18.49 -16.72
N ILE A 250 -8.68 -17.92 -15.56
CA ILE A 250 -7.60 -16.93 -15.50
C ILE A 250 -6.27 -17.67 -15.47
N LEU A 251 -5.50 -17.49 -16.53
CA LEU A 251 -4.19 -18.13 -16.69
C LEU A 251 -3.18 -17.59 -15.68
N ARG A 252 -2.25 -18.44 -15.25
CA ARG A 252 -1.19 -18.04 -14.30
C ARG A 252 -0.29 -16.93 -14.82
N SER A 253 -0.09 -16.84 -16.13
CA SER A 253 0.64 -15.74 -16.78
C SER A 253 -0.03 -14.37 -16.56
N LEU A 254 -1.32 -14.37 -16.18
CA LEU A 254 -2.14 -13.18 -16.00
C LEU A 254 -2.31 -12.75 -14.53
N VAL A 255 -1.64 -13.44 -13.60
CA VAL A 255 -1.74 -13.19 -12.14
C VAL A 255 -0.41 -13.46 -11.45
N LEU A 256 0.08 -12.50 -10.66
CA LEU A 256 1.19 -12.78 -9.73
C LEU A 256 0.70 -13.44 -8.44
N ASP A 257 1.51 -14.37 -7.91
CA ASP A 257 1.23 -15.10 -6.66
C ASP A 257 0.88 -14.18 -5.49
N ARG A 258 1.46 -12.97 -5.45
CA ARG A 258 1.21 -11.95 -4.41
C ARG A 258 -0.25 -11.54 -4.27
N TRP A 259 -1.04 -11.73 -5.32
CA TRP A 259 -2.46 -11.37 -5.38
C TRP A 259 -3.37 -12.57 -5.08
N THR A 260 -2.80 -13.76 -4.94
CA THR A 260 -3.55 -15.01 -4.77
C THR A 260 -3.70 -15.39 -3.31
N LYS A 261 -4.70 -16.21 -3.00
CA LYS A 261 -4.89 -16.79 -1.66
C LYS A 261 -3.73 -17.70 -1.22
N ARG A 262 -2.84 -18.08 -2.14
CA ARG A 262 -1.77 -19.07 -1.90
C ARG A 262 -0.45 -18.45 -1.44
N VAL A 263 -0.33 -17.12 -1.37
CA VAL A 263 0.96 -16.45 -1.12
C VAL A 263 1.64 -16.89 0.17
N LYS A 264 0.87 -17.15 1.25
CA LYS A 264 1.44 -17.52 2.56
C LYS A 264 1.95 -18.95 2.62
N SER A 265 1.38 -19.87 1.84
CA SER A 265 1.89 -21.25 1.76
C SER A 265 3.28 -21.34 1.12
N ALA A 266 3.68 -20.34 0.32
CA ALA A 266 4.98 -20.25 -0.33
C ALA A 266 6.05 -19.52 0.51
N LEU A 267 5.64 -18.80 1.57
CA LEU A 267 6.52 -17.95 2.41
C LEU A 267 6.88 -18.58 3.76
N ASN A 268 6.83 -19.90 3.89
CA ASN A 268 7.42 -20.61 5.03
C ASN A 268 8.95 -20.55 4.96
N ASP A 269 9.50 -19.35 5.16
CA ASP A 269 10.93 -19.06 5.21
C ASP A 269 11.45 -19.37 6.64
N PRO A 270 12.59 -20.07 6.82
CA PRO A 270 13.12 -20.46 8.13
C PRO A 270 13.68 -19.30 8.96
N SER A 271 13.65 -18.06 8.46
CA SER A 271 14.22 -16.91 9.17
C SER A 271 13.37 -16.55 10.39
N GLY A 272 13.94 -16.65 11.60
CA GLY A 272 13.20 -16.46 12.88
C GLY A 272 12.48 -15.10 13.05
N PHE A 273 12.75 -14.12 12.19
CA PHE A 273 12.07 -12.82 12.17
C PHE A 273 10.60 -12.93 11.75
N THR A 274 10.27 -13.75 10.74
CA THR A 274 8.89 -14.00 10.32
C THR A 274 8.13 -14.80 11.37
N ARG A 275 8.79 -15.76 12.04
CA ARG A 275 8.17 -16.55 13.12
C ARG A 275 7.68 -15.68 14.28
N ASN A 276 8.49 -14.72 14.74
CA ASN A 276 8.08 -13.80 15.81
C ASN A 276 6.93 -12.87 15.37
N ALA A 277 6.98 -12.35 14.14
CA ALA A 277 5.89 -11.53 13.60
C ALA A 277 4.58 -12.31 13.48
N VAL A 278 4.63 -13.57 13.03
CA VAL A 278 3.46 -14.47 12.92
C VAL A 278 2.88 -14.78 14.31
N VAL A 279 3.72 -15.09 15.30
CA VAL A 279 3.27 -15.33 16.68
C VAL A 279 2.60 -14.09 17.26
N ILE A 280 3.22 -12.90 17.11
CA ILE A 280 2.64 -11.62 17.57
C ILE A 280 1.30 -11.34 16.87
N SER A 281 1.21 -11.63 15.57
CA SER A 281 -0.03 -11.48 14.79
C SER A 281 -1.13 -12.40 15.29
N HIS A 282 -0.84 -13.70 15.49
CA HIS A 282 -1.78 -14.66 16.01
C HIS A 282 -2.24 -14.30 17.43
N GLN A 283 -1.32 -13.89 18.30
CA GLN A 283 -1.65 -13.45 19.64
C GLN A 283 -2.55 -12.21 19.62
N SER A 284 -2.23 -11.21 18.78
CA SER A 284 -3.05 -10.00 18.62
C SER A 284 -4.45 -10.33 18.13
N ALA A 285 -4.58 -11.31 17.23
CA ALA A 285 -5.87 -11.78 16.73
C ALA A 285 -6.70 -12.49 17.80
N LEU A 286 -6.11 -13.45 18.50
CA LEU A 286 -6.76 -14.15 19.60
C LEU A 286 -7.25 -13.17 20.67
N VAL A 287 -6.41 -12.21 21.09
CA VAL A 287 -6.81 -11.19 22.07
C VAL A 287 -8.03 -10.39 21.59
N LYS A 288 -8.08 -10.00 20.32
CA LYS A 288 -9.20 -9.23 19.78
C LYS A 288 -10.48 -10.05 19.68
N PHE A 289 -10.41 -11.30 19.22
CA PHE A 289 -11.57 -12.20 19.21
C PHE A 289 -12.06 -12.50 20.63
N SER A 290 -11.15 -12.76 21.56
CA SER A 290 -11.48 -12.96 22.98
C SER A 290 -12.19 -11.73 23.57
N LYS A 291 -11.76 -10.50 23.22
CA LYS A 291 -12.46 -9.27 23.63
C LYS A 291 -13.89 -9.20 23.09
N GLN A 292 -14.08 -9.51 21.80
CA GLN A 292 -15.42 -9.53 21.18
C GLN A 292 -16.31 -10.60 21.82
N LEU A 293 -15.79 -11.80 22.04
CA LEU A 293 -16.48 -12.89 22.71
C LEU A 293 -16.85 -12.52 24.15
N ALA A 294 -15.91 -11.95 24.91
CA ALA A 294 -16.14 -11.52 26.29
C ALA A 294 -17.27 -10.49 26.40
N ALA A 295 -17.33 -9.52 25.47
CA ALA A 295 -18.39 -8.51 25.44
C ALA A 295 -19.80 -9.09 25.24
N VAL A 296 -19.93 -10.22 24.55
CA VAL A 296 -21.21 -10.90 24.33
C VAL A 296 -21.51 -11.92 25.44
N ALA A 297 -20.50 -12.69 25.85
CA ALA A 297 -20.64 -13.75 26.85
C ALA A 297 -20.93 -13.20 28.26
N ALA A 298 -20.36 -12.06 28.63
CA ALA A 298 -20.55 -11.45 29.95
C ALA A 298 -21.99 -10.99 30.23
N LYS A 299 -22.82 -10.82 29.19
CA LYS A 299 -24.21 -10.35 29.34
C LYS A 299 -25.16 -11.41 29.90
N VAL A 300 -24.80 -12.69 29.81
CA VAL A 300 -25.65 -13.81 30.21
C VAL A 300 -24.83 -14.74 31.12
N PRO A 301 -25.22 -14.94 32.40
CA PRO A 301 -24.43 -15.73 33.36
C PRO A 301 -24.07 -17.13 32.89
N GLU A 302 -24.99 -17.79 32.17
CA GLU A 302 -24.80 -19.14 31.61
C GLU A 302 -23.73 -19.13 30.52
N ARG A 303 -23.81 -18.17 29.57
CA ARG A 303 -22.81 -18.01 28.50
C ARG A 303 -21.43 -17.67 29.05
N TYR A 304 -21.38 -16.86 30.12
CA TYR A 304 -20.12 -16.56 30.79
C TYR A 304 -19.46 -17.82 31.35
N LYS A 305 -20.23 -18.66 32.09
CA LYS A 305 -19.72 -19.91 32.66
C LYS A 305 -19.22 -20.86 31.57
N GLU A 306 -20.05 -21.09 30.56
CA GLU A 306 -19.70 -21.94 29.40
C GLU A 306 -18.43 -21.45 28.70
N THR A 307 -18.37 -20.15 28.38
CA THR A 307 -17.20 -19.55 27.71
C THR A 307 -15.93 -19.66 28.54
N ARG A 308 -16.03 -19.38 29.86
CA ARG A 308 -14.90 -19.51 30.80
C ARG A 308 -14.37 -20.94 30.81
N ASP A 309 -15.27 -21.91 30.91
CA ASP A 309 -14.90 -23.33 31.03
C ASP A 309 -14.21 -23.81 29.75
N ILE A 310 -14.73 -23.45 28.56
CA ILE A 310 -14.09 -23.73 27.26
C ILE A 310 -12.69 -23.10 27.17
N ILE A 311 -12.54 -21.83 27.55
CA ILE A 311 -11.24 -21.14 27.50
C ILE A 311 -10.22 -21.83 28.42
N MET A 312 -10.63 -22.21 29.64
CA MET A 312 -9.76 -22.88 30.60
C MET A 312 -9.38 -24.29 30.15
N GLU A 313 -10.32 -25.01 29.52
CA GLU A 313 -10.07 -26.34 28.94
C GLU A 313 -9.05 -26.26 27.81
N LEU A 314 -9.24 -25.34 26.86
CA LEU A 314 -8.30 -25.11 25.75
C LEU A 314 -6.90 -24.73 26.26
N TYR A 315 -6.83 -23.81 27.24
CA TYR A 315 -5.56 -23.41 27.85
C TYR A 315 -4.83 -24.60 28.49
N SER A 316 -5.55 -25.41 29.26
CA SER A 316 -4.99 -26.59 29.94
C SER A 316 -4.50 -27.63 28.93
N SER A 317 -5.25 -27.86 27.86
CA SER A 317 -4.90 -28.76 26.76
C SER A 317 -3.61 -28.33 26.05
N TYR A 318 -3.49 -27.05 25.66
CA TYR A 318 -2.29 -26.55 24.99
C TYR A 318 -1.07 -26.55 25.91
N LYS A 319 -1.24 -26.15 27.18
CA LYS A 319 -0.16 -26.18 28.17
C LYS A 319 0.38 -27.59 28.40
N ALA A 320 -0.50 -28.59 28.49
CA ALA A 320 -0.09 -29.99 28.64
C ALA A 320 0.68 -30.52 27.42
N ALA A 321 0.30 -30.11 26.20
CA ALA A 321 1.01 -30.48 24.97
C ALA A 321 2.42 -29.86 24.90
N ASP A 322 2.57 -28.59 25.30
CA ASP A 322 3.86 -27.90 25.33
C ASP A 322 4.79 -28.47 26.42
N GLU A 323 4.24 -28.86 27.58
CA GLU A 323 5.01 -29.52 28.65
C GLU A 323 5.42 -30.96 28.29
N GLY A 324 4.58 -31.70 27.56
CA GLY A 324 4.87 -33.06 27.11
C GLY A 324 5.90 -33.18 25.97
N THR A 325 6.20 -32.09 25.28
CA THR A 325 7.17 -32.07 24.16
C THR A 325 8.60 -31.77 24.62
N ASN A 326 8.80 -31.37 25.89
CA ASN A 326 10.11 -31.12 26.48
C ASN A 326 10.72 -32.39 27.11
N GLN A 327 10.99 -33.42 26.28
CA GLN A 327 12.00 -34.40 26.63
C GLN A 327 13.36 -33.85 26.18
N PRO A 328 14.39 -33.76 27.06
CA PRO A 328 15.63 -33.09 26.71
C PRO A 328 16.38 -33.91 25.67
N GLN A 329 16.36 -33.47 24.41
CA GLN A 329 17.43 -33.81 23.49
C GLN A 329 18.71 -33.19 24.04
N SER A 330 19.51 -34.04 24.70
CA SER A 330 20.92 -33.84 24.98
C SER A 330 21.66 -33.60 23.66
N GLY A 331 21.64 -32.35 23.21
CA GLY A 331 22.45 -31.81 22.14
C GLY A 331 22.87 -30.42 22.57
N VAL A 332 23.95 -30.33 23.36
CA VAL A 332 24.56 -29.05 23.73
C VAL A 332 25.10 -28.39 22.45
N ALA A 333 24.25 -27.68 21.73
CA ALA A 333 24.68 -26.63 20.83
C ALA A 333 25.09 -25.45 21.73
N ARG A 334 26.39 -25.32 21.96
CA ARG A 334 26.96 -24.14 22.61
C ARG A 334 26.49 -22.91 21.84
N SER A 335 25.60 -22.13 22.45
CA SER A 335 25.33 -20.76 22.03
C SER A 335 26.65 -20.00 22.06
N SER A 336 27.20 -19.72 20.88
CA SER A 336 28.29 -18.76 20.74
C SER A 336 27.71 -17.38 21.05
N ASN A 337 28.10 -16.81 22.18
CA ASN A 337 27.87 -15.40 22.48
C ASN A 337 28.38 -14.53 21.31
N PRO A 338 27.68 -13.44 20.96
CA PRO A 338 28.22 -12.45 20.03
C PRO A 338 29.55 -11.92 20.59
N TYR A 339 30.54 -11.85 19.71
CA TYR A 339 31.93 -11.52 20.01
C TYR A 339 32.01 -10.16 20.72
N VAL A 340 32.28 -10.18 22.03
CA VAL A 340 32.66 -8.99 22.79
C VAL A 340 34.12 -8.72 22.46
N HIS A 341 34.40 -7.66 21.68
CA HIS A 341 35.76 -7.16 21.52
C HIS A 341 36.22 -6.53 22.86
N GLN A 342 36.89 -7.33 23.69
CA GLN A 342 37.77 -6.81 24.73
C GLN A 342 39.13 -6.47 24.13
N THR A 343 39.56 -5.25 24.39
CA THR A 343 40.84 -4.66 24.03
C THR A 343 41.88 -5.11 25.04
N THR A 344 42.94 -5.79 24.60
CA THR A 344 44.13 -6.01 25.44
C THR A 344 45.41 -5.91 24.63
N GLY A 345 46.27 -4.97 25.05
CA GLY A 345 47.73 -5.15 25.18
C GLY A 345 48.54 -5.47 23.94
N GLY A 346 49.36 -4.53 23.49
CA GLY A 346 50.17 -4.64 22.28
C GLY A 346 51.44 -5.49 22.38
N SER A 347 52.04 -5.73 21.21
CA SER A 347 53.49 -5.72 20.99
C SER A 347 53.83 -5.71 19.48
N GLY A 348 54.64 -4.74 19.04
CA GLY A 348 55.53 -4.89 17.85
C GLY A 348 55.10 -4.25 16.51
N GLN A 349 55.56 -3.02 16.26
CA GLN A 349 55.53 -2.19 15.03
C GLN A 349 56.38 -2.79 13.86
N PRO A 350 56.29 -2.35 12.56
CA PRO A 350 56.39 -0.92 12.19
C PRO A 350 55.64 -0.34 10.96
N SER A 351 55.22 0.92 11.17
CA SER A 351 55.25 2.09 10.27
C SER A 351 54.44 2.17 8.96
N LYS A 352 53.31 2.90 9.01
CA LYS A 352 52.88 3.86 7.96
C LYS A 352 52.26 5.13 8.61
N LYS A 353 52.59 6.29 8.04
CA LYS A 353 52.47 7.66 8.57
C LYS A 353 51.05 8.06 9.06
N LYS A 354 50.95 8.68 10.25
CA LYS A 354 49.70 9.25 10.81
C LYS A 354 49.20 10.44 9.98
N LYS A 355 47.97 10.39 9.46
CA LYS A 355 47.20 11.59 9.08
C LYS A 355 46.72 12.29 10.35
N ARG A 356 46.98 13.60 10.47
CA ARG A 356 46.54 14.42 11.60
C ARG A 356 45.04 14.72 11.49
N GLN A 357 44.32 14.65 12.61
CA GLN A 357 42.87 14.94 12.63
C GLN A 357 42.62 16.44 12.51
N ARG A 358 41.68 16.79 11.62
CA ARG A 358 41.17 18.15 11.39
C ARG A 358 39.88 18.37 12.17
N CYS A 359 39.67 19.59 12.67
CA CYS A 359 38.46 19.99 13.35
C CYS A 359 37.25 19.86 12.40
N SER A 360 36.15 19.23 12.84
CA SER A 360 34.98 19.00 11.99
C SER A 360 34.16 20.27 11.67
N VAL A 361 34.53 21.42 12.27
CA VAL A 361 33.83 22.70 12.09
C VAL A 361 34.58 23.62 11.14
N CYS A 362 35.88 23.84 11.36
CA CYS A 362 36.69 24.75 10.53
C CYS A 362 37.75 24.02 9.67
N GLN A 363 37.85 22.69 9.78
CA GLN A 363 38.83 21.84 9.10
C GLN A 363 40.31 22.14 9.37
N MET A 364 40.64 23.01 10.35
CA MET A 364 42.02 23.26 10.77
C MET A 364 42.52 22.19 11.76
N GLU A 365 43.83 21.93 11.74
CA GLU A 365 44.49 20.99 12.66
C GLU A 365 44.88 21.68 13.97
N GLY A 366 44.93 20.93 15.09
CA GLY A 366 45.45 21.42 16.38
C GLY A 366 44.42 21.66 17.49
N HIS A 367 43.12 21.53 17.21
CA HIS A 367 42.05 21.64 18.22
C HIS A 367 40.86 20.72 17.89
N LYS A 368 39.98 20.47 18.86
CA LYS A 368 38.76 19.64 18.69
C LYS A 368 37.54 20.55 18.46
N LYS A 369 36.43 19.99 17.96
CA LYS A 369 35.15 20.72 17.75
C LYS A 369 34.76 21.59 18.96
N THR A 370 34.88 21.05 20.18
CA THR A 370 34.52 21.71 21.44
C THR A 370 35.44 22.87 21.84
N THR A 371 36.55 23.06 21.14
CA THR A 371 37.55 24.11 21.38
C THR A 371 37.78 24.96 20.12
N CYS A 372 36.86 24.87 19.14
CA CYS A 372 36.93 25.62 17.90
C CYS A 372 36.54 27.09 18.14
N PRO A 373 37.38 28.06 17.75
CA PRO A 373 37.08 29.49 17.91
C PRO A 373 35.79 29.94 17.18
N TRP A 374 35.45 29.24 16.08
CA TRP A 374 34.30 29.52 15.21
C TRP A 374 32.99 28.89 15.68
N GLN A 375 32.99 28.21 16.84
CA GLN A 375 31.79 27.55 17.36
C GLN A 375 30.71 28.57 17.80
N LYS A 376 31.12 29.77 18.23
CA LYS A 376 30.20 30.83 18.72
C LYS A 376 29.41 31.54 17.62
N ASP A 377 29.88 31.54 16.38
CA ASP A 377 29.20 32.19 15.25
C ASP A 377 28.04 31.36 14.69
N ILE A 378 28.02 30.05 14.98
CA ILE A 378 26.92 29.15 14.61
C ILE A 378 25.74 29.33 15.57
N ASP A 379 25.99 29.52 16.86
CA ASP A 379 24.93 29.69 17.87
C ASP A 379 24.17 31.02 17.68
N ASN A 380 24.82 32.08 17.17
CA ASN A 380 24.17 33.37 16.89
C ASN A 380 23.27 33.36 15.64
N ASN A 381 23.53 32.50 14.65
CA ASN A 381 22.68 32.38 13.45
C ASN A 381 21.38 31.57 13.69
N VAL A 382 21.27 30.89 14.83
CA VAL A 382 20.03 30.18 15.23
C VAL A 382 19.04 31.16 15.86
N ILE A 383 19.52 32.24 16.51
CA ILE A 383 18.67 33.18 17.24
C ILE A 383 17.92 34.15 16.30
N GLU A 384 18.46 34.47 15.11
CA GLU A 384 17.78 35.36 14.15
C GLU A 384 16.61 34.70 13.39
N ASN A 385 16.56 33.36 13.34
CA ASN A 385 15.48 32.64 12.64
C ASN A 385 14.23 32.41 13.49
N GLU A 386 14.26 32.72 14.79
CA GLU A 386 13.10 32.57 15.70
C GLU A 386 12.25 33.85 15.82
N ALA A 387 12.60 34.94 15.12
CA ALA A 387 11.94 36.24 15.27
C ALA A 387 10.79 36.54 14.28
N ASN A 388 10.48 35.67 13.31
CA ASN A 388 9.46 35.96 12.26
C ASN A 388 8.34 34.90 12.16
N GLY A 389 7.81 34.43 13.29
CA GLY A 389 6.53 33.74 13.32
C GLY A 389 5.41 34.71 13.73
N SER A 390 4.63 35.22 12.77
CA SER A 390 3.36 35.87 13.10
C SER A 390 2.24 34.84 13.17
N ASP A 391 1.51 34.99 14.27
CA ASP A 391 0.22 34.47 14.65
C ASP A 391 -0.84 34.64 13.55
N ASP A 392 -1.76 33.67 13.46
CA ASP A 392 -3.17 33.86 13.10
C ASP A 392 -3.89 32.51 13.35
N GLY A 393 -4.46 32.40 14.55
CA GLY A 393 -5.40 31.35 14.92
C GLY A 393 -6.85 31.74 14.64
N ASP A 394 -7.69 30.74 14.39
CA ASP A 394 -9.10 30.69 14.80
C ASP A 394 -9.58 29.22 14.69
N MET A 395 -9.81 28.53 15.81
CA MET A 395 -11.11 28.32 16.48
C MET A 395 -12.15 27.58 15.63
N CYS A 396 -12.46 26.33 16.03
CA CYS A 396 -13.86 25.89 16.10
C CYS A 396 -14.04 24.74 17.08
N THR A 397 -15.09 24.88 17.87
CA THR A 397 -15.40 24.33 19.20
C THR A 397 -16.02 22.93 19.19
N GLU A 398 -15.75 22.18 20.27
CA GLU A 398 -16.49 20.98 20.69
C GLU A 398 -17.96 21.31 21.01
N ALA A 399 -18.89 20.47 20.55
CA ALA A 399 -20.29 20.49 20.97
C ALA A 399 -20.58 19.25 21.84
N THR A 400 -20.74 19.49 23.13
CA THR A 400 -21.44 18.63 24.08
C THR A 400 -22.94 18.72 23.83
N ALA A 401 -23.63 17.58 23.67
CA ALA A 401 -25.09 17.51 23.72
C ALA A 401 -25.51 16.85 25.03
N GLU A 402 -26.04 17.68 25.94
CA GLU A 402 -26.81 17.25 27.10
C GLU A 402 -28.20 16.78 26.67
N LEU A 403 -28.68 15.83 27.46
CA LEU A 403 -30.03 15.30 27.50
C LEU A 403 -31.00 16.39 27.96
N ASP A 404 -32.17 16.48 27.36
CA ASP A 404 -33.38 16.83 28.11
C ASP A 404 -34.61 16.14 27.54
N SER A 405 -35.34 15.53 28.46
CA SER A 405 -36.71 15.05 28.39
C SER A 405 -37.69 16.22 28.42
N ASP A 406 -38.73 16.20 27.60
CA ASP A 406 -40.12 16.24 28.06
C ASP A 406 -41.12 16.20 26.89
N ASN A 407 -42.17 15.39 27.11
CA ASN A 407 -43.40 15.14 26.34
C ASN A 407 -43.35 14.32 25.04
#